data_AF-C7P5L4-F1
#
_entry.id   AF-C7P5L4-F1
#
_cell.length_a   1.000
_cell.length_b   1.000
_cell.length_c   1.000
_cell.angle_alpha   90.00
_cell.angle_beta   90.00
_cell.angle_gamma   90.00
#
_symmetry.space_group_name_H-M   'P 1'
#
loop_
_entity.id
_entity.type
_entity.pdbx_description
1 polymer ?
#
loop_
_entity_poly.entity_id
_entity_poly.type
_entity_poly.pdbx_seq_one_letter_code
_entity_poly.pdbx_strand_id
1 'polypeptide(L)' 'MDDKKQLLFNAVFDIYKLFIGAGLTLLVAVILKIAFSEGSFSTGLILSLIDIIAMFYLSLVFGSILYDIYKSL' A
#
# COMPACT_ATOMS: atom_id res chain seq x y z
N MET A 1 17.79 -18.93 -6.27
CA MET A 1 16.37 -18.73 -6.63
C MET A 1 16.24 -19.17 -8.08
N ASP A 2 15.31 -20.06 -8.40
CA ASP A 2 15.07 -20.45 -9.79
C ASP A 2 14.52 -19.23 -10.58
N ASP A 3 14.95 -19.04 -11.84
CA ASP A 3 14.62 -17.86 -12.66
C ASP A 3 13.12 -17.61 -12.74
N LYS A 4 12.31 -18.68 -12.80
CA LYS A 4 10.84 -18.59 -12.81
C LYS A 4 10.28 -18.05 -11.49
N LYS A 5 10.83 -18.48 -10.35
CA LYS A 5 10.40 -18.00 -9.02
C LYS A 5 10.83 -16.55 -8.79
N GLN A 6 11.99 -16.15 -9.30
CA GLN A 6 12.46 -14.76 -9.26
C GLN A 6 11.59 -13.82 -10.10
N LEU A 7 11.19 -14.26 -11.30
CA LEU A 7 10.24 -13.52 -12.11
C LEU A 7 8.90 -13.31 -11.38
N LEU A 8 8.37 -14.37 -10.75
CA LEU A 8 7.12 -14.30 -9.98
C LEU A 8 7.23 -13.34 -8.78
N PHE A 9 8.31 -13.45 -8.00
CA PHE A 9 8.57 -12.57 -6.86
C PHE A 9 8.62 -11.10 -7.30
N ASN A 10 9.38 -10.79 -8.35
CA ASN A 10 9.51 -9.43 -8.86
C ASN A 10 8.17 -8.88 -9.35
N ALA A 11 7.38 -9.67 -10.09
CA ALA A 11 6.07 -9.26 -10.57
C ALA A 11 5.11 -8.92 -9.41
N VAL A 12 5.05 -9.78 -8.38
CA VAL A 12 4.22 -9.54 -7.19
C VAL A 12 4.71 -8.30 -6.43
N PHE A 13 6.02 -8.13 -6.31
CA PHE A 13 6.61 -6.97 -5.62
C PHE A 13 6.35 -5.66 -6.36
N ASP A 14 6.39 -5.66 -7.69
CA ASP A 14 6.10 -4.46 -8.49
C ASP A 14 4.61 -4.08 -8.42
N ILE A 15 3.71 -5.05 -8.41
CA ILE A 15 2.28 -4.82 -8.15
C ILE A 15 2.08 -4.22 -6.75
N TYR A 16 2.74 -4.77 -5.73
CA TYR A 16 2.70 -4.24 -4.37
C TYR A 16 3.14 -2.78 -4.31
N LYS A 17 4.26 -2.42 -4.96
CA LYS A 17 4.74 -1.03 -5.03
C LYS A 17 3.70 -0.10 -5.65
N LEU A 18 3.02 -0.54 -6.72
CA LEU A 18 1.99 0.26 -7.38
C LEU A 18 0.84 0.58 -6.43
N PHE A 19 0.36 -0.42 -5.68
CA PHE A 19 -0.70 -0.22 -4.69
C PHE A 19 -0.28 0.70 -3.53
N ILE A 20 0.93 0.55 -3.00
CA ILE A 20 1.46 1.44 -1.96
C ILE A 20 1.64 2.86 -2.50
N GLY A 21 2.16 3.02 -3.71
CA GLY A 21 2.31 4.33 -4.36
C GLY A 21 0.97 5.03 -4.56
N ALA A 22 -0.07 4.29 -4.97
CA ALA A 22 -1.42 4.80 -5.08
C ALA A 22 -2.00 5.21 -3.71
N GLY A 23 -1.82 4.37 -2.68
CA GLY A 23 -2.26 4.66 -1.31
C GLY A 23 -1.61 5.92 -0.72
N LEU A 24 -0.30 6.08 -0.90
CA LEU A 24 0.43 7.30 -0.50
C LEU A 24 -0.08 8.54 -1.23
N THR A 25 -0.37 8.42 -2.53
CA THR A 25 -0.92 9.52 -3.34
C THR A 25 -2.29 9.95 -2.82
N LEU A 26 -3.16 8.99 -2.47
CA LEU A 26 -4.46 9.27 -1.89
C LEU A 26 -4.35 9.94 -0.51
N LEU A 27 -3.46 9.44 0.35
CA LEU A 27 -3.21 10.03 1.66
C LEU A 27 -2.77 11.50 1.55
N VAL A 28 -1.84 11.79 0.64
CA VAL A 28 -1.41 13.18 0.36
C VAL A 28 -2.59 14.03 -0.14
N ALA A 29 -3.43 13.49 -1.02
CA ALA A 29 -4.61 14.21 -1.50
C ALA A 29 -5.60 14.54 -0.37
N VAL A 30 -5.83 13.62 0.55
CA VAL A 30 -6.66 13.84 1.75
C VAL A 30 -6.05 14.93 2.63
N ILE A 31 -4.75 14.88 2.89
CA ILE A 31 -4.04 15.89 3.70
C ILE A 31 -4.15 17.27 3.06
N LEU A 32 -3.90 17.39 1.75
CA LEU A 32 -4.02 18.65 1.02
C LEU A 32 -5.47 19.18 1.08
N LYS A 33 -6.46 18.31 0.94
CA LYS A 33 -7.87 18.70 1.05
C LYS A 33 -8.21 19.25 2.45
N ILE A 34 -7.69 18.65 3.52
CA ILE A 34 -7.88 19.16 4.88
C ILE A 34 -7.17 20.49 5.09
N ALA A 35 -5.96 20.63 4.54
CA ALA A 35 -5.14 21.83 4.73
C ALA A 35 -5.67 23.06 3.98
N PHE A 36 -6.31 22.86 2.81
CA PHE A 36 -6.68 23.95 1.90
C PHE A 36 -8.19 24.11 1.65
N SER A 37 -9.05 23.24 2.17
CA SER A 37 -10.51 23.34 2.02
C SER A 37 -11.22 23.36 3.37
N GLU A 38 -12.41 23.99 3.44
CA GLU A 38 -13.33 23.96 4.60
C GLU A 38 -13.92 22.56 4.89
N GLY A 39 -13.19 21.49 4.56
CA GLY A 39 -13.59 20.13 4.90
C GLY A 39 -13.59 19.94 6.42
N SER A 40 -14.54 19.14 6.92
CA SER A 40 -14.54 18.74 8.32
C SER A 40 -13.23 18.01 8.67
N PHE A 41 -12.46 18.59 9.60
CA PHE A 41 -11.22 18.00 10.12
C PHE A 41 -11.41 16.55 10.56
N SER A 42 -12.55 16.24 11.18
CA SER A 42 -12.90 14.88 11.62
C SER A 42 -13.01 13.90 10.44
N THR A 43 -13.68 14.29 9.35
CA THR A 43 -13.79 13.45 8.15
C THR A 43 -12.43 13.19 7.51
N GLY A 44 -11.59 14.23 7.44
CA GLY A 44 -10.24 14.10 6.92
C GLY A 44 -9.33 13.18 7.74
N LEU A 45 -9.44 13.25 9.07
CA LEU A 45 -8.70 12.40 9.99
C LEU A 45 -9.12 10.93 9.84
N ILE A 46 -10.43 10.67 9.72
CA ILE A 46 -10.97 9.32 9.49
C ILE A 46 -10.48 8.74 8.17
N LEU A 47 -10.53 9.53 7.08
CA LEU A 47 -10.04 9.08 5.77
C LEU A 47 -8.54 8.76 5.79
N SER A 48 -7.74 9.62 6.41
CA SER A 48 -6.30 9.38 6.58
C SER A 48 -6.02 8.09 7.36
N LEU A 49 -6.79 7.82 8.43
CA LEU A 49 -6.67 6.58 9.19
C LEU A 49 -7.03 5.34 8.35
N ILE A 50 -8.09 5.42 7.55
CA ILE A 50 -8.49 4.35 6.64
C ILE A 50 -7.38 4.07 5.62
N ASP A 51 -6.79 5.11 5.03
CA ASP A 51 -5.70 4.96 4.06
C ASP A 51 -4.48 4.26 4.69
N ILE A 52 -4.10 4.65 5.91
CA ILE A 52 -2.99 4.04 6.65
C ILE A 52 -3.30 2.56 6.96
N ILE A 53 -4.50 2.26 7.44
CA ILE A 53 -4.92 0.88 7.76
C ILE A 53 -4.93 0.02 6.49
N ALA A 54 -5.42 0.55 5.37
CA ALA A 54 -5.44 -0.14 4.09
C ALA A 54 -4.01 -0.45 3.59
N MET A 55 -3.09 0.53 3.66
CA MET A 55 -1.68 0.32 3.30
C MET A 55 -1.01 -0.71 4.20
N PHE A 56 -1.29 -0.69 5.51
CA PHE A 56 -0.76 -1.69 6.44
C PHE A 56 -1.28 -3.10 6.10
N TYR A 57 -2.59 -3.24 5.85
CA TYR A 57 -3.19 -4.50 5.43
C TYR A 57 -2.59 -5.02 4.12
N LEU A 58 -2.43 -4.17 3.11
CA LEU A 58 -1.78 -4.53 1.86
C LEU A 58 -0.34 -5.00 2.10
N SER A 59 0.41 -4.31 2.95
CA SER A 59 1.79 -4.68 3.30
C SER A 59 1.86 -6.06 3.95
N LEU A 60 0.89 -6.40 4.80
CA LEU A 60 0.80 -7.74 5.39
C LEU A 60 0.49 -8.81 4.33
N VAL A 61 -0.54 -8.60 3.51
CA VAL A 61 -0.96 -9.59 2.50
C VAL A 61 0.16 -9.84 1.48
N PHE A 62 0.68 -8.77 0.86
CA PHE A 62 1.77 -8.90 -0.10
C PHE A 62 3.06 -9.38 0.56
N GLY A 63 3.34 -8.96 1.79
CA GLY A 63 4.47 -9.44 2.58
C GLY A 63 4.41 -10.95 2.82
N SER A 64 3.24 -11.49 3.20
CA SER A 64 3.03 -12.93 3.36
C SER A 64 3.20 -13.69 2.05
N ILE A 65 2.63 -13.20 0.94
CA ILE A 65 2.77 -13.84 -0.38
C ILE A 65 4.24 -13.86 -0.81
N LEU A 66 4.93 -12.73 -0.70
CA LEU A 66 6.35 -12.62 -1.05
C LEU A 66 7.22 -13.50 -0.14
N TYR A 67 6.89 -13.58 1.15
CA TYR A 67 7.57 -14.46 2.09
C TYR A 67 7.35 -15.93 1.76
N ASP A 68 6.15 -16.35 1.39
CA ASP A 68 5.87 -17.74 0.98
C ASP A 68 6.62 -18.10 -0.31
N ILE A 69 6.67 -17.19 -1.28
CA ILE A 69 7.46 -17.38 -2.52
C ILE A 69 8.95 -17.51 -2.16
N TYR A 70 9.44 -16.68 -1.24
CA TYR A 70 10.83 -16.70 -0.79
C TYR A 70 11.18 -17.93 0.05
N LYS A 71 10.29 -18.37 0.95
CA LYS A 71 10.51 -19.52 1.84
C LYS A 71 10.34 -20.85 1.11
N SER A 72 9.54 -20.88 0.05
CA SER A 72 9.47 -22.03 -0.86
C SER A 72 10.75 -22.19 -1.73
N LEU A 73 11.85 -21.50 -1.40
CA LEU A 73 13.21 -21.76 -1.91
C LEU A 73 13.82 -23.01 -1.28
#